data_AF-A0A843XJF6-F1
#
_entry.id   AF-A0A843XJF6-F1
#
_cell.length_a   1.000
_cell.length_b   1.000
_cell.length_c   1.000
_cell.angle_alpha   90.00
_cell.angle_beta   90.00
_cell.angle_gamma   90.00
#
_symmetry.space_group_name_H-M   'P 1'
#
loop_
_entity.id
_entity.type
_entity.pdbx_description
1 polymer ?
#
loop_
_entity_poly.entity_id
_entity_poly.type
_entity_poly.pdbx_seq_one_letter_code
_entity_poly.pdbx_strand_id
1 'polypeptide(L)'
;MIAKRSINPKQKKEMELLARKIKQGFMSSTTLSWVSRSAYDTAWVAMVPHPDHPGRPLFPQCLQWVIGSQRRRRCGFWGQTDVRGRPTLDCLIATLACMAALKTWAAGDPHCIEEGLEFLRSTTGELLTAYCGFESVGIPRWFAVVFPGMLELAGSLGLDVFPGGFSRVMEGVFEQRRRILADNKEHDGGFYYPPLEWFLEALPADHAGGVDCAEFLASHQNGDGSLFRSPSATAFAFMATGDARCRAYLEAMVAEASVVGTAVVSHGVGVPAVYPVDELLQNLVMVDVLEGLGLDEHFTKEIADAVHYIHR
;
A
#
# COMPACT_ATOMS: atom_id res chain seq x y z
N MET A 1 -49.38 4.86 -10.35
CA MET A 1 -49.10 5.48 -9.03
C MET A 1 -48.38 4.46 -8.16
N ILE A 2 -47.06 4.59 -8.01
CA ILE A 2 -46.31 3.78 -7.04
C ILE A 2 -46.54 4.43 -5.68
N ALA A 3 -47.18 3.71 -4.76
CA ALA A 3 -47.43 4.18 -3.40
C ALA A 3 -46.07 4.44 -2.72
N LYS A 4 -45.78 5.70 -2.35
CA LYS A 4 -44.71 6.02 -1.42
C LYS A 4 -44.99 5.25 -0.13
N ARG A 5 -44.20 4.22 0.18
CA ARG A 5 -44.26 3.53 1.48
C ARG A 5 -44.03 4.59 2.56
N SER A 6 -45.03 4.84 3.40
CA SER A 6 -44.92 5.78 4.52
C SER A 6 -43.83 5.29 5.47
N ILE A 7 -42.74 6.04 5.58
CA ILE A 7 -41.67 5.80 6.56
C ILE A 7 -42.28 5.96 7.95
N ASN A 8 -42.18 4.93 8.80
CA ASN A 8 -42.72 5.02 10.15
C ASN A 8 -41.78 5.81 11.08
N PRO A 9 -42.26 6.32 12.24
CA PRO A 9 -41.45 7.14 13.14
C PRO A 9 -40.17 6.46 13.67
N LYS A 10 -40.16 5.11 13.74
CA LYS A 10 -38.99 4.33 14.17
C LYS A 10 -37.91 4.32 13.09
N GLN A 11 -38.30 4.10 11.83
CA GLN A 11 -37.41 4.15 10.67
C GLN A 11 -36.80 5.53 10.48
N LYS A 12 -37.58 6.60 10.70
CA LYS A 12 -37.07 7.98 10.65
C LYS A 12 -35.99 8.23 11.71
N LYS A 13 -36.22 7.80 12.96
CA LYS A 13 -35.19 7.89 14.03
C LYS A 13 -33.93 7.09 13.72
N GLU A 14 -34.08 5.90 13.12
CA GLU A 14 -32.93 5.09 12.70
C GLU A 14 -32.13 5.77 11.58
N MET A 15 -32.80 6.36 10.59
CA MET A 15 -32.15 7.15 9.53
C MET A 15 -31.39 8.36 10.09
N GLU A 16 -32.02 9.14 10.97
CA GLU A 16 -31.36 10.30 11.61
C GLU A 16 -30.14 9.89 12.43
N LEU A 17 -30.23 8.75 13.13
CA LEU A 17 -29.09 8.18 13.88
C LEU A 17 -27.95 7.76 12.95
N LEU A 18 -28.27 7.10 11.83
CA LEU A 18 -27.28 6.69 10.83
C LEU A 18 -26.62 7.90 10.17
N ALA A 19 -27.40 8.90 9.75
CA ALA A 19 -26.88 10.14 9.18
C ALA A 19 -25.94 10.85 10.16
N ARG A 20 -26.31 10.94 11.44
CA ARG A 20 -25.44 11.51 12.47
C ARG A 20 -24.14 10.72 12.65
N LYS A 21 -24.19 9.39 12.61
CA LYS A 21 -22.99 8.54 12.68
C LYS A 21 -22.07 8.75 11.48
N ILE A 22 -22.64 8.86 10.28
CA ILE A 22 -21.90 9.14 9.05
C ILE A 22 -21.22 10.52 9.15
N LYS A 23 -21.95 11.56 9.56
CA LYS A 23 -21.38 12.91 9.78
C LYS A 23 -20.25 12.91 10.80
N GLN A 24 -20.43 12.19 11.92
CA GLN A 24 -19.38 12.04 12.92
C GLN A 24 -18.17 11.28 12.34
N GLY A 25 -18.39 10.25 11.53
CA GLY A 25 -17.34 9.52 10.82
C GLY A 25 -16.47 10.44 9.97
N PHE A 26 -17.08 11.26 9.11
CA PHE A 26 -16.38 12.23 8.26
C PHE A 26 -15.62 13.31 9.03
N MET A 27 -16.17 13.81 10.15
CA MET A 27 -15.56 14.93 10.89
C MET A 27 -14.54 14.51 11.96
N SER A 28 -14.52 13.25 12.40
CA SER A 28 -13.61 12.76 13.46
C SER A 28 -12.49 11.85 12.95
N SER A 29 -12.50 11.55 11.65
CA SER A 29 -11.49 10.78 10.96
C SER A 29 -10.27 11.62 10.61
N THR A 30 -9.07 11.13 10.90
CA THR A 30 -7.89 11.55 10.14
C THR A 30 -8.01 11.08 8.70
N THR A 31 -7.39 11.78 7.74
CA THR A 31 -7.40 11.40 6.31
C THR A 31 -6.94 9.94 6.13
N LEU A 32 -5.98 9.49 6.95
CA LEU A 32 -5.50 8.11 6.98
C LEU A 32 -6.52 7.05 7.41
N SER A 33 -7.56 7.41 8.16
CA SER A 33 -8.58 6.43 8.60
C SER A 33 -9.53 5.98 7.48
N TRP A 34 -9.53 6.68 6.35
CA TRP A 34 -10.29 6.34 5.14
C TRP A 34 -9.54 5.39 4.20
N VAL A 35 -8.24 5.21 4.42
CA VAL A 35 -7.38 4.44 3.52
C VAL A 35 -7.01 3.11 4.14
N SER A 36 -7.08 2.06 3.33
CA SER A 36 -6.65 0.73 3.74
C SER A 36 -5.15 0.72 4.05
N ARG A 37 -4.76 0.01 5.11
CA ARG A 37 -3.34 -0.17 5.44
C ARG A 37 -2.69 -1.09 4.40
N SER A 38 -1.55 -0.67 3.88
CA SER A 38 -0.75 -1.44 2.93
C SER A 38 0.27 -2.27 3.69
N ALA A 39 0.15 -3.60 3.56
CA ALA A 39 1.12 -4.51 4.18
C ALA A 39 2.50 -4.41 3.52
N TYR A 40 2.54 -4.14 2.21
CA TYR A 40 3.77 -3.94 1.45
C TYR A 40 4.56 -2.74 1.98
N ASP A 41 3.92 -1.56 2.03
CA ASP A 41 4.54 -0.33 2.52
C ASP A 41 4.89 -0.40 4.00
N THR A 42 4.01 -0.98 4.82
CA THR A 42 4.29 -1.17 6.25
C THR A 42 5.53 -2.03 6.47
N ALA A 43 5.76 -3.05 5.63
CA ALA A 43 6.94 -3.88 5.73
C ALA A 43 8.22 -3.12 5.33
N TRP A 44 8.18 -2.31 4.28
CA TRP A 44 9.30 -1.43 3.92
C TRP A 44 9.66 -0.44 5.03
N VAL A 45 8.65 0.22 5.62
CA VAL A 45 8.86 1.11 6.77
C VAL A 45 9.38 0.34 7.98
N ALA A 46 8.91 -0.88 8.21
CA ALA A 46 9.38 -1.73 9.31
C ALA A 46 10.85 -2.15 9.15
N MET A 47 11.39 -2.22 7.94
CA MET A 47 12.80 -2.56 7.68
C MET A 47 13.78 -1.42 7.96
N VAL A 48 13.30 -0.18 8.12
CA VAL A 48 14.16 0.98 8.34
C VAL A 48 14.93 0.85 9.67
N PRO A 49 16.28 0.83 9.66
CA PRO A 49 17.07 0.75 10.88
C PRO A 49 17.14 2.09 11.61
N HIS A 50 17.25 2.05 12.93
CA HIS A 50 17.48 3.27 13.71
C HIS A 50 18.90 3.81 13.45
N PRO A 51 19.07 5.11 13.10
CA PRO A 51 20.38 5.67 12.73
C PRO A 51 21.47 5.46 13.81
N ASP A 52 21.13 5.71 15.07
CA ASP A 52 22.08 5.55 16.19
C ASP A 52 22.17 4.11 16.72
N HIS A 53 21.23 3.24 16.34
CA HIS A 53 21.12 1.88 16.86
C HIS A 53 20.70 0.90 15.75
N PRO A 54 21.58 0.59 14.79
CA PRO A 54 21.19 -0.17 13.59
C PRO A 54 20.62 -1.57 13.87
N GLY A 55 20.87 -2.14 15.05
CA GLY A 55 20.31 -3.42 15.49
C GLY A 55 18.83 -3.40 15.89
N ARG A 56 18.12 -2.28 15.75
CA ARG A 56 16.67 -2.20 15.99
C ARG A 56 15.96 -1.36 14.92
N PRO A 57 14.66 -1.64 14.65
CA PRO A 57 13.87 -0.82 13.73
C PRO A 57 13.68 0.59 14.27
N LEU A 58 13.68 1.57 13.36
CA LEU A 58 13.28 2.95 13.65
C LEU A 58 11.78 3.03 14.01
N PHE A 59 10.96 2.18 13.37
CA PHE A 59 9.51 2.11 13.57
C PHE A 59 9.07 0.74 14.12
N PRO A 60 9.36 0.42 15.40
CA PRO A 60 9.01 -0.88 15.99
C PRO A 60 7.52 -1.21 15.95
N GLN A 61 6.65 -0.20 16.01
CA GLN A 61 5.20 -0.34 15.89
C GLN A 61 4.76 -0.88 14.51
N CYS A 62 5.50 -0.58 13.44
CA CYS A 62 5.23 -1.13 12.11
C CYS A 62 5.65 -2.61 12.03
N LEU A 63 6.79 -2.97 12.63
CA LEU A 63 7.20 -4.38 12.73
C LEU A 63 6.19 -5.20 13.55
N GLN A 64 5.70 -4.65 14.67
CA GLN A 64 4.63 -5.29 15.45
C GLN A 64 3.35 -5.47 14.64
N TRP A 65 3.02 -4.51 13.76
CA TRP A 65 1.87 -4.64 12.87
C TRP A 65 2.07 -5.80 11.90
N VAL A 66 3.24 -5.88 11.26
CA VAL A 66 3.59 -6.98 10.34
C VAL A 66 3.43 -8.34 11.02
N ILE A 67 3.95 -8.49 12.24
CA ILE A 67 3.81 -9.74 13.02
C ILE A 67 2.34 -10.06 13.29
N GLY A 68 1.52 -9.07 13.64
CA GLY A 68 0.12 -9.25 13.99
C GLY A 68 -0.84 -9.35 12.81
N SER A 69 -0.44 -8.95 11.60
CA SER A 69 -1.33 -8.83 10.43
C SER A 69 -1.35 -10.05 9.51
N GLN A 70 -0.56 -11.09 9.81
CA GLN A 70 -0.51 -12.31 8.99
C GLN A 70 -1.86 -13.03 9.01
N ARG A 71 -2.37 -13.41 7.83
CA ARG A 71 -3.63 -14.16 7.70
C ARG A 71 -3.43 -15.66 7.92
N ARG A 72 -2.94 -16.08 9.09
CA ARG A 72 -2.67 -17.50 9.42
C ARG A 72 -3.85 -18.45 9.18
N ARG A 73 -5.07 -17.98 9.44
CA ARG A 73 -6.31 -18.75 9.19
C ARG A 73 -6.67 -18.91 7.70
N ARG A 74 -5.91 -18.31 6.79
CA ARG A 74 -6.13 -18.29 5.33
C ARG A 74 -4.79 -18.38 4.61
N CYS A 75 -4.02 -19.44 4.87
CA CYS A 75 -2.77 -19.72 4.17
C CYS A 75 -1.61 -18.75 4.48
N GLY A 76 -1.63 -18.02 5.60
CA GLY A 76 -0.45 -17.33 6.13
C GLY A 76 0.13 -16.16 5.30
N PHE A 77 -0.64 -15.58 4.38
CA PHE A 77 -0.18 -14.44 3.58
C PHE A 77 -0.47 -13.08 4.25
N TRP A 78 0.14 -12.02 3.69
CA TRP A 78 -0.15 -10.63 3.99
C TRP A 78 -0.80 -9.94 2.79
N GLY A 79 -1.67 -8.97 3.04
CA GLY A 79 -2.32 -8.18 1.99
C GLY A 79 -3.84 -8.23 2.03
N GLN A 80 -4.45 -7.52 1.07
CA GLN A 80 -5.90 -7.40 0.93
C GLN A 80 -6.43 -8.48 -0.02
N THR A 81 -7.61 -9.00 0.30
CA THR A 81 -8.31 -9.96 -0.54
C THR A 81 -9.35 -9.28 -1.41
N ASP A 82 -9.71 -9.90 -2.53
CA ASP A 82 -10.85 -9.48 -3.34
C ASP A 82 -12.18 -9.59 -2.53
N VAL A 83 -13.27 -9.13 -3.15
CA VAL A 83 -14.62 -9.17 -2.55
C VAL A 83 -15.09 -10.58 -2.19
N ARG A 84 -14.48 -11.63 -2.76
CA ARG A 84 -14.76 -13.05 -2.48
C ARG A 84 -13.80 -13.63 -1.44
N GLY A 85 -12.90 -12.82 -0.89
CA GLY A 85 -11.91 -13.25 0.09
C GLY A 85 -10.74 -14.01 -0.51
N ARG A 86 -10.52 -13.93 -1.84
CA ARG A 86 -9.38 -14.56 -2.53
C ARG A 86 -8.17 -13.63 -2.55
N PRO A 87 -6.94 -14.17 -2.49
CA PRO A 87 -5.72 -13.37 -2.60
C PRO A 87 -5.63 -12.63 -3.94
N THR A 88 -5.04 -11.43 -3.95
CA THR A 88 -4.73 -10.66 -5.16
C THR A 88 -3.23 -10.70 -5.47
N LEU A 89 -2.81 -10.09 -6.57
CA LEU A 89 -1.39 -9.91 -6.88
C LEU A 89 -0.66 -9.10 -5.78
N ASP A 90 -1.34 -8.16 -5.12
CA ASP A 90 -0.80 -7.40 -4.00
C ASP A 90 -0.39 -8.31 -2.83
N CYS A 91 -1.12 -9.42 -2.62
CA CYS A 91 -0.76 -10.37 -1.57
C CYS A 91 0.60 -11.01 -1.80
N LEU A 92 1.01 -11.23 -3.06
CA LEU A 92 2.29 -11.83 -3.39
C LEU A 92 3.44 -10.89 -2.99
N ILE A 93 3.38 -9.63 -3.43
CA ILE A 93 4.41 -8.63 -3.11
C ILE A 93 4.41 -8.25 -1.62
N ALA A 94 3.24 -8.14 -1.00
CA ALA A 94 3.13 -7.85 0.42
C ALA A 94 3.69 -9.00 1.27
N THR A 95 3.44 -10.26 0.90
CA THR A 95 3.98 -11.41 1.62
C THR A 95 5.51 -11.46 1.50
N LEU A 96 6.07 -11.19 0.32
CA LEU A 96 7.53 -11.06 0.15
C LEU A 96 8.11 -9.96 1.04
N ALA A 97 7.51 -8.76 1.03
CA ALA A 97 7.98 -7.64 1.84
C ALA A 97 7.89 -7.93 3.35
N CYS A 98 6.76 -8.48 3.80
CA CYS A 98 6.57 -8.83 5.21
C CYS A 98 7.57 -9.90 5.67
N MET A 99 7.81 -10.95 4.88
CA MET A 99 8.84 -11.94 5.20
C MET A 99 10.24 -11.31 5.23
N ALA A 100 10.55 -10.39 4.32
CA ALA A 100 11.79 -9.64 4.33
C ALA A 100 11.94 -8.86 5.65
N ALA A 101 10.89 -8.14 6.09
CA ALA A 101 10.92 -7.41 7.35
C ALA A 101 11.09 -8.32 8.58
N LEU A 102 10.41 -9.47 8.63
CA LEU A 102 10.58 -10.46 9.69
C LEU A 102 12.01 -11.03 9.71
N LYS A 103 12.56 -11.31 8.53
CA LYS A 103 13.92 -11.84 8.36
C LYS A 103 14.99 -10.83 8.77
N THR A 104 14.86 -9.56 8.38
CA THR A 104 15.77 -8.46 8.72
C THR A 104 15.96 -8.33 10.23
N TRP A 105 14.89 -8.51 11.01
CA TRP A 105 14.91 -8.31 12.46
C TRP A 105 14.93 -9.60 13.27
N ALA A 106 15.03 -10.77 12.63
CA ALA A 106 14.85 -12.08 13.27
C ALA A 106 13.62 -12.11 14.20
N ALA A 107 12.51 -11.54 13.72
CA ALA A 107 11.31 -11.26 14.49
C ALA A 107 10.13 -12.12 14.05
N GLY A 108 9.14 -12.27 14.93
CA GLY A 108 7.95 -13.09 14.69
C GLY A 108 8.17 -14.57 14.99
N ASP A 109 7.12 -15.35 14.76
CA ASP A 109 7.15 -16.80 14.86
C ASP A 109 7.90 -17.37 13.65
N PRO A 110 8.84 -18.32 13.83
CA PRO A 110 9.53 -18.97 12.70
C PRO A 110 8.56 -19.53 11.64
N HIS A 111 7.37 -19.98 12.07
CA HIS A 111 6.36 -20.51 11.16
C HIS A 111 5.75 -19.43 10.23
N CYS A 112 5.82 -18.14 10.59
CA CYS A 112 5.35 -17.04 9.74
C CYS A 112 5.99 -17.06 8.36
N ILE A 113 7.32 -17.26 8.30
CA ILE A 113 8.06 -17.28 7.04
C ILE A 113 7.73 -18.56 6.25
N GLU A 114 7.63 -19.70 6.93
CA GLU A 114 7.28 -20.98 6.29
C GLU A 114 5.90 -20.93 5.64
N GLU A 115 4.88 -20.44 6.35
CA GLU A 115 3.53 -20.29 5.81
C GLU A 115 3.51 -19.30 4.63
N GLY A 116 4.25 -18.19 4.72
CA GLY A 116 4.37 -17.21 3.62
C GLY A 116 5.02 -17.81 2.37
N LEU A 117 6.06 -18.64 2.54
CA LEU A 117 6.70 -19.38 1.45
C LEU A 117 5.75 -20.40 0.82
N GLU A 118 4.99 -21.14 1.64
CA GLU A 118 3.99 -22.10 1.15
C GLU A 118 2.90 -21.40 0.34
N PHE A 119 2.42 -20.25 0.81
CA PHE A 119 1.48 -19.41 0.06
C PHE A 119 2.03 -19.00 -1.30
N LEU A 120 3.24 -18.43 -1.35
CA LEU A 120 3.83 -17.98 -2.62
C LEU A 120 4.01 -19.14 -3.60
N ARG A 121 4.48 -20.30 -3.12
CA ARG A 121 4.69 -21.49 -3.95
C ARG A 121 3.38 -22.06 -4.50
N SER A 122 2.34 -22.13 -3.68
CA SER A 122 1.03 -22.69 -4.07
C SER A 122 0.20 -21.73 -4.92
N THR A 123 0.31 -20.42 -4.69
CA THR A 123 -0.67 -19.45 -5.21
C THR A 123 -0.17 -18.65 -6.42
N THR A 124 1.15 -18.41 -6.53
CA THR A 124 1.69 -17.51 -7.58
C THR A 124 1.32 -17.96 -8.98
N GLY A 125 1.52 -19.24 -9.31
CA GLY A 125 1.25 -19.76 -10.65
C GLY A 125 -0.23 -19.64 -11.04
N GLU A 126 -1.14 -19.95 -10.11
CA GLU A 126 -2.58 -19.87 -10.33
C GLU A 126 -3.05 -18.43 -10.53
N LEU A 127 -2.60 -17.50 -9.68
CA LEU A 127 -2.95 -16.08 -9.81
C LEU A 127 -2.46 -15.50 -11.12
N LEU A 128 -1.20 -15.73 -11.49
CA LEU A 128 -0.66 -15.20 -12.73
C LEU A 128 -1.38 -15.79 -13.96
N THR A 129 -1.70 -17.08 -13.92
CA THR A 129 -2.46 -17.73 -15.00
C THR A 129 -3.85 -17.14 -15.13
N ALA A 130 -4.54 -16.88 -14.01
CA ALA A 130 -5.85 -16.25 -14.01
C ALA A 130 -5.81 -14.84 -14.63
N TYR A 131 -4.79 -14.03 -14.34
CA TYR A 131 -4.63 -12.70 -14.94
C TYR A 131 -4.31 -12.79 -16.44
N CYS A 132 -3.43 -13.70 -16.85
CA CYS A 132 -3.08 -13.91 -18.26
C CYS A 132 -4.22 -14.51 -19.10
N GLY A 133 -5.17 -15.20 -18.48
CA GLY A 133 -6.33 -15.80 -19.16
C GLY A 133 -7.37 -14.78 -19.64
N PHE A 134 -7.30 -13.54 -19.18
CA PHE A 134 -8.09 -12.44 -19.73
C PHE A 134 -7.30 -11.80 -20.87
N GLU A 135 -7.64 -12.14 -22.12
CA GLU A 135 -6.94 -11.73 -23.36
C GLU A 135 -6.67 -10.21 -23.47
N SER A 136 -7.38 -9.39 -22.70
CA SER A 136 -7.30 -7.93 -22.72
C SER A 136 -6.56 -7.26 -21.56
N VAL A 137 -6.18 -7.97 -20.49
CA VAL A 137 -5.66 -7.32 -19.26
C VAL A 137 -4.14 -7.52 -19.08
N GLY A 138 -3.62 -8.71 -19.41
CA GLY A 138 -2.20 -9.03 -19.20
C GLY A 138 -1.75 -8.89 -17.73
N ILE A 139 -0.46 -9.08 -17.47
CA ILE A 139 0.12 -8.81 -16.15
C ILE A 139 0.30 -7.29 -15.98
N PRO A 140 -0.20 -6.68 -14.89
CA PRO A 140 -0.06 -5.24 -14.66
C PRO A 140 1.41 -4.81 -14.66
N ARG A 141 1.69 -3.65 -15.29
CA ARG A 141 3.06 -3.10 -15.40
C ARG A 141 3.74 -2.97 -14.04
N TRP A 142 3.05 -2.43 -13.03
CA TRP A 142 3.58 -2.28 -11.67
C TRP A 142 4.00 -3.65 -11.09
N PHE A 143 3.20 -4.70 -11.29
CA PHE A 143 3.49 -6.01 -10.74
C PHE A 143 4.71 -6.63 -11.42
N ALA A 144 4.81 -6.48 -12.76
CA ALA A 144 5.96 -6.95 -13.51
C ALA A 144 7.27 -6.28 -13.05
N VAL A 145 7.22 -5.05 -12.56
CA VAL A 145 8.37 -4.37 -11.96
C VAL A 145 8.64 -4.87 -10.55
N VAL A 146 7.64 -4.78 -9.67
CA VAL A 146 7.81 -4.98 -8.23
C VAL A 146 8.07 -6.44 -7.86
N PHE A 147 7.34 -7.39 -8.45
CA PHE A 147 7.41 -8.79 -8.00
C PHE A 147 8.81 -9.40 -8.17
N PRO A 148 9.49 -9.29 -9.34
CA PRO A 148 10.88 -9.74 -9.45
C PRO A 148 11.84 -9.03 -8.49
N GLY A 149 11.70 -7.71 -8.29
CA GLY A 149 12.55 -6.96 -7.35
C GLY A 149 12.40 -7.45 -5.90
N MET A 150 11.18 -7.81 -5.51
CA MET A 150 10.92 -8.39 -4.19
C MET A 150 11.48 -9.81 -4.04
N LEU A 151 11.53 -10.60 -5.12
CA LEU A 151 12.21 -11.90 -5.11
C LEU A 151 13.73 -11.74 -4.98
N GLU A 152 14.32 -10.74 -5.64
CA GLU A 152 15.73 -10.39 -5.49
C GLU A 152 16.05 -9.99 -4.04
N LEU A 153 15.22 -9.13 -3.43
CA LEU A 153 15.35 -8.77 -2.02
C LEU A 153 15.26 -10.01 -1.10
N ALA A 154 14.24 -10.86 -1.29
CA ALA A 154 14.08 -12.08 -0.52
C ALA A 154 15.31 -13.01 -0.65
N GLY A 155 15.83 -13.18 -1.87
CA GLY A 155 17.04 -13.95 -2.15
C GLY A 155 18.27 -13.38 -1.44
N SER A 156 18.43 -12.05 -1.42
CA SER A 156 19.53 -11.38 -0.71
C SER A 156 19.50 -11.62 0.81
N LEU A 157 18.32 -11.89 1.36
CA LEU A 157 18.08 -12.24 2.77
C LEU A 157 18.16 -13.75 3.03
N GLY A 158 18.54 -14.55 2.04
CA GLY A 158 18.64 -16.01 2.13
C GLY A 158 17.28 -16.73 2.12
N LEU A 159 16.23 -16.09 1.59
CA LEU A 159 14.92 -16.71 1.41
C LEU A 159 14.79 -17.22 -0.02
N ASP A 160 15.00 -18.52 -0.21
CA ASP A 160 14.74 -19.18 -1.50
C ASP A 160 13.25 -19.51 -1.65
N VAL A 161 12.54 -18.61 -2.34
CA VAL A 161 11.08 -18.70 -2.53
C VAL A 161 10.72 -19.85 -3.47
N PHE A 162 11.49 -20.08 -4.54
CA PHE A 162 11.18 -21.05 -5.59
C PHE A 162 12.39 -21.95 -5.90
N PRO A 163 12.75 -22.88 -5.00
CA PRO A 163 13.93 -23.74 -5.17
C PRO A 163 13.85 -24.67 -6.39
N GLY A 164 12.62 -24.98 -6.84
CA GLY A 164 12.35 -25.77 -8.04
C GLY A 164 12.42 -24.98 -9.35
N GLY A 165 12.76 -23.69 -9.31
CA GLY A 165 12.73 -22.80 -10.45
C GLY A 165 11.35 -22.16 -10.68
N PHE A 166 11.27 -21.37 -11.75
CA PHE A 166 10.09 -20.59 -12.10
C PHE A 166 9.21 -21.33 -13.11
N SER A 167 7.90 -21.17 -13.02
CA SER A 167 7.00 -21.66 -14.06
C SER A 167 7.03 -20.74 -15.27
N ARG A 168 6.58 -21.24 -16.43
CA ARG A 168 6.53 -20.45 -17.68
C ARG A 168 5.79 -19.12 -17.56
N VAL A 169 4.72 -19.07 -16.74
CA VAL A 169 3.99 -17.82 -16.53
C VAL A 169 4.82 -16.82 -15.71
N MET A 170 5.59 -17.29 -14.72
CA MET A 170 6.52 -16.44 -13.96
C MET A 170 7.67 -15.96 -14.84
N GLU A 171 8.25 -16.82 -15.68
CA GLU A 171 9.26 -16.42 -16.69
C GLU A 171 8.76 -15.29 -17.58
N GLY A 172 7.47 -15.32 -17.94
CA GLY A 172 6.80 -14.23 -18.66
C GLY A 172 6.82 -12.89 -17.91
N VAL A 173 6.68 -12.90 -16.58
CA VAL A 173 6.77 -11.70 -15.74
C VAL A 173 8.19 -11.13 -15.78
N PHE A 174 9.23 -11.98 -15.65
CA PHE A 174 10.62 -11.53 -15.75
C PHE A 174 10.97 -10.97 -17.13
N GLU A 175 10.48 -11.61 -18.20
CA GLU A 175 10.63 -11.10 -19.56
C GLU A 175 9.95 -9.74 -19.73
N GLN A 176 8.74 -9.57 -19.18
CA GLN A 176 8.06 -8.30 -19.19
C GLN A 176 8.84 -7.23 -18.42
N ARG A 177 9.42 -7.54 -17.25
CA ARG A 177 10.29 -6.61 -16.51
C ARG A 177 11.47 -6.15 -17.35
N ARG A 178 12.17 -7.09 -18.00
CA ARG A 178 13.31 -6.75 -18.88
C ARG A 178 12.91 -5.80 -20.01
N ARG A 179 11.74 -6.00 -20.63
CA ARG A 179 11.22 -5.10 -21.66
C ARG A 179 10.88 -3.72 -21.09
N ILE A 180 10.23 -3.68 -19.92
CA ILE A 180 9.88 -2.44 -19.23
C ILE A 180 11.13 -1.60 -18.92
N LEU A 181 12.19 -2.25 -18.42
CA LEU A 181 13.44 -1.60 -18.06
C LEU A 181 14.27 -1.18 -19.29
N ALA A 182 14.24 -1.96 -20.38
CA ALA A 182 14.95 -1.63 -21.62
C ALA A 182 14.28 -0.52 -22.42
N ASP A 183 12.95 -0.36 -22.28
CA ASP A 183 12.18 0.68 -22.92
C ASP A 183 12.36 2.00 -22.14
N ASN A 184 13.46 2.71 -22.42
CA ASN A 184 13.79 4.05 -21.88
C ASN A 184 12.78 5.15 -22.28
N LYS A 185 11.68 4.79 -22.94
CA LYS A 185 10.60 5.73 -23.20
C LYS A 185 9.80 5.85 -21.92
N GLU A 186 9.85 7.06 -21.33
CA GLU A 186 8.71 7.58 -20.59
C GLU A 186 7.47 7.18 -21.40
N HIS A 187 6.62 6.32 -20.83
CA HIS A 187 5.41 5.98 -21.53
C HIS A 187 4.65 7.31 -21.66
N ASP A 188 4.59 7.83 -22.88
CA ASP A 188 3.68 8.88 -23.35
C ASP A 188 2.20 8.38 -23.31
N GLY A 189 1.92 7.43 -22.41
CA GLY A 189 0.64 6.80 -22.17
C GLY A 189 -0.20 7.62 -21.20
N GLY A 190 -0.17 8.94 -21.33
CA GLY A 190 -0.98 9.88 -20.56
C GLY A 190 -0.90 9.73 -19.03
N PHE A 191 -1.78 10.45 -18.35
CA PHE A 191 -1.91 10.53 -16.89
C PHE A 191 -2.20 9.20 -16.14
N TYR A 192 -2.12 8.03 -16.79
CA TYR A 192 -2.67 6.78 -16.26
C TYR A 192 -1.67 5.82 -15.61
N TYR A 193 -0.35 5.98 -15.79
CA TYR A 193 0.64 5.10 -15.15
C TYR A 193 1.67 5.89 -14.35
N PRO A 194 1.97 5.49 -13.10
CA PRO A 194 3.03 6.12 -12.35
C PRO A 194 4.39 5.89 -13.05
N PRO A 195 5.32 6.85 -12.93
CA PRO A 195 6.68 6.70 -13.43
C PRO A 195 7.34 5.46 -12.82
N LEU A 196 8.30 4.85 -13.52
CA LEU A 196 8.97 3.61 -13.07
C LEU A 196 9.63 3.80 -11.70
N GLU A 197 10.15 5.00 -11.52
CA GLU A 197 10.71 5.64 -10.33
C GLU A 197 9.82 5.54 -9.09
N TRP A 198 8.51 5.39 -9.25
CA TRP A 198 7.59 5.15 -8.13
C TRP A 198 7.92 3.85 -7.39
N PHE A 199 8.48 2.86 -8.09
CA PHE A 199 8.85 1.55 -7.57
C PHE A 199 10.36 1.43 -7.32
N LEU A 200 11.02 2.54 -6.98
CA LEU A 200 12.47 2.64 -6.79
C LEU A 200 13.04 1.48 -5.96
N GLU A 201 12.33 1.08 -4.91
CA GLU A 201 12.69 0.02 -3.98
C GLU A 201 12.75 -1.39 -4.60
N ALA A 202 12.18 -1.56 -5.79
CA ALA A 202 12.14 -2.81 -6.54
C ALA A 202 12.85 -2.72 -7.90
N LEU A 203 13.54 -1.61 -8.19
CA LEU A 203 14.39 -1.49 -9.37
C LEU A 203 15.74 -2.18 -9.13
N PRO A 204 16.32 -2.84 -10.14
CA PRO A 204 17.62 -3.46 -9.96
C PRO A 204 18.70 -2.40 -9.72
N ALA A 205 19.79 -2.79 -9.04
CA ALA A 205 20.82 -1.87 -8.55
C ALA A 205 21.56 -1.11 -9.66
N ASP A 206 21.51 -1.54 -10.92
CA ASP A 206 22.03 -0.80 -12.07
C ASP A 206 21.07 0.31 -12.54
N HIS A 207 19.77 0.15 -12.30
CA HIS A 207 18.74 1.17 -12.55
C HIS A 207 18.53 2.08 -11.32
N ALA A 208 18.65 1.53 -10.10
CA ALA A 208 18.61 2.26 -8.84
C ALA A 208 19.98 2.84 -8.41
N GLY A 209 21.07 2.38 -9.04
CA GLY A 209 22.46 2.68 -8.65
C GLY A 209 23.42 2.83 -9.85
N GLY A 210 22.87 3.12 -11.04
CA GLY A 210 23.54 3.93 -12.05
C GLY A 210 23.26 5.43 -11.88
N VAL A 211 22.25 5.78 -11.09
CA VAL A 211 21.94 7.12 -10.60
C VAL A 211 22.40 7.16 -9.15
N ASP A 212 23.21 8.16 -8.77
CA ASP A 212 23.49 8.40 -7.35
C ASP A 212 22.12 8.60 -6.66
N CYS A 213 21.75 7.73 -5.72
CA CYS A 213 20.47 7.86 -5.00
C CYS A 213 20.30 9.27 -4.40
N ALA A 214 21.40 9.96 -4.08
CA ALA A 214 21.36 11.37 -3.66
C ALA A 214 20.99 12.33 -4.81
N GLU A 215 21.49 12.11 -6.03
CA GLU A 215 21.11 12.87 -7.23
C GLU A 215 19.65 12.61 -7.63
N PHE A 216 19.21 11.35 -7.53
CA PHE A 216 17.82 10.98 -7.75
C PHE A 216 16.90 11.69 -6.75
N LEU A 217 17.25 11.67 -5.46
CA LEU A 217 16.53 12.41 -4.41
C LEU A 217 16.50 13.91 -4.70
N ALA A 218 17.62 14.50 -5.12
CA ALA A 218 17.70 15.92 -5.41
C ALA A 218 16.74 16.37 -6.52
N SER A 219 16.40 15.47 -7.45
CA SER A 219 15.51 15.74 -8.59
C SER A 219 14.05 15.36 -8.37
N HIS A 220 13.75 14.38 -7.51
CA HIS A 220 12.40 13.80 -7.38
C HIS A 220 11.76 13.95 -6.00
N GLN A 221 12.49 14.46 -4.99
CA GLN A 221 11.94 14.59 -3.64
C GLN A 221 10.96 15.77 -3.53
N ASN A 222 9.76 15.47 -3.04
CA ASN A 222 8.72 16.46 -2.81
C ASN A 222 9.06 17.38 -1.63
N GLY A 223 8.32 18.50 -1.52
CA GLY A 223 8.49 19.46 -0.42
C GLY A 223 8.23 18.88 0.98
N ASP A 224 7.44 17.81 1.07
CA ASP A 224 7.17 17.07 2.31
C ASP A 224 8.24 16.02 2.64
N GLY A 225 9.24 15.83 1.78
CA GLY A 225 10.32 14.85 1.93
C GLY A 225 10.05 13.48 1.31
N SER A 226 8.85 13.25 0.79
CA SER A 226 8.50 12.00 0.11
C SER A 226 9.14 11.86 -1.27
N LEU A 227 9.38 10.63 -1.68
CA LEU A 227 9.47 10.28 -3.10
C LEU A 227 8.09 9.84 -3.56
N PHE A 228 7.50 10.61 -4.48
CA PHE A 228 6.20 10.33 -5.08
C PHE A 228 5.07 10.05 -4.08
N ARG A 229 5.10 10.56 -2.85
CA ARG A 229 4.13 10.18 -1.79
C ARG A 229 4.08 8.66 -1.47
N SER A 230 5.09 7.91 -1.91
CA SER A 230 5.21 6.46 -1.73
C SER A 230 6.04 6.16 -0.47
N PRO A 231 5.47 5.51 0.56
CA PRO A 231 6.22 5.13 1.74
C PRO A 231 7.34 4.12 1.46
N SER A 232 7.12 3.12 0.60
CA SER A 232 8.14 2.13 0.25
C SER A 232 9.35 2.77 -0.43
N ALA A 233 9.13 3.60 -1.46
CA ALA A 233 10.20 4.30 -2.18
C ALA A 233 10.97 5.26 -1.25
N THR A 234 10.25 5.98 -0.37
CA THR A 234 10.87 6.90 0.58
C THR A 234 11.67 6.16 1.66
N ALA A 235 11.18 5.01 2.14
CA ALA A 235 11.90 4.15 3.08
C ALA A 235 13.19 3.60 2.46
N PHE A 236 13.12 3.12 1.22
CA PHE A 236 14.30 2.67 0.48
C PHE A 236 15.34 3.80 0.33
N ALA A 237 14.92 4.98 -0.14
CA ALA A 237 15.83 6.10 -0.32
C ALA A 237 16.45 6.58 0.98
N PHE A 238 15.69 6.59 2.09
CA PHE A 238 16.24 6.86 3.41
C PHE A 238 17.30 5.84 3.82
N MET A 239 17.04 4.54 3.63
CA MET A 239 18.03 3.49 3.94
C MET A 239 19.30 3.61 3.09
N ALA A 240 19.17 4.08 1.83
CA ALA A 240 20.30 4.26 0.92
C ALA A 240 21.14 5.52 1.23
N THR A 241 20.52 6.60 1.73
CA THR A 241 21.16 7.93 1.77
C THR A 241 21.23 8.58 3.15
N GLY A 242 20.39 8.15 4.09
CA GLY A 242 20.22 8.81 5.39
C GLY A 242 19.54 10.18 5.33
N ASP A 243 18.88 10.53 4.23
CA ASP A 243 18.26 11.85 4.05
C ASP A 243 17.24 12.20 5.15
N ALA A 244 17.44 13.37 5.77
CA ALA A 244 16.64 13.81 6.91
C ALA A 244 15.19 14.16 6.54
N ARG A 245 14.92 14.55 5.28
CA ARG A 245 13.56 14.87 4.83
C ARG A 245 12.76 13.58 4.56
N CYS A 246 13.37 12.55 3.99
CA CYS A 246 12.76 11.22 3.89
C CYS A 246 12.39 10.69 5.28
N ARG A 247 13.30 10.84 6.26
CA ARG A 247 13.02 10.49 7.65
C ARG A 247 11.82 11.26 8.22
N ALA A 248 11.81 12.58 8.06
CA ALA A 248 10.74 13.43 8.58
C ALA A 248 9.37 13.05 7.99
N TYR A 249 9.31 12.73 6.70
CA TYR A 249 8.12 12.22 6.04
C TYR A 249 7.61 10.92 6.68
N LEU A 250 8.50 9.93 6.87
CA LEU A 250 8.14 8.64 7.45
C LEU A 250 7.68 8.79 8.91
N GLU A 251 8.37 9.63 9.70
CA GLU A 251 7.99 9.93 11.09
C GLU A 251 6.62 10.61 11.17
N ALA A 252 6.34 11.59 10.30
CA ALA A 252 5.04 12.27 10.25
C ALA A 252 3.91 11.29 9.89
N MET A 253 4.11 10.49 8.85
CA MET A 253 3.13 9.48 8.42
C MET A 253 2.83 8.47 9.53
N VAL A 254 3.87 7.93 10.19
CA VAL A 254 3.69 6.94 11.25
C VAL A 254 3.04 7.57 12.47
N ALA A 255 3.40 8.81 12.83
CA ALA A 255 2.77 9.53 13.94
C ALA A 255 1.27 9.72 13.69
N GLU A 256 0.87 10.13 12.49
CA GLU A 256 -0.55 10.29 12.14
C GLU A 256 -1.27 8.93 12.06
N ALA A 257 -0.63 7.90 11.49
CA ALA A 257 -1.19 6.55 11.39
C ALA A 257 -1.41 5.87 12.76
N SER A 258 -0.70 6.36 13.79
CA SER A 258 -0.82 5.93 15.18
C SER A 258 -2.04 6.52 15.89
N VAL A 259 -2.72 7.52 15.31
CA VAL A 259 -3.92 8.12 15.88
C VAL A 259 -5.17 7.38 15.38
N VAL A 260 -5.96 6.84 16.32
CA VAL A 260 -7.26 6.20 16.03
C VAL A 260 -8.33 6.91 16.84
N GLY A 261 -9.14 7.74 16.16
CA GLY A 261 -10.06 8.67 16.83
C GLY A 261 -9.27 9.69 17.66
N THR A 262 -9.40 9.64 18.97
CA THR A 262 -8.67 10.51 19.92
C THR A 262 -7.53 9.79 20.66
N ALA A 263 -7.33 8.49 20.40
CA ALA A 263 -6.33 7.69 21.08
C ALA A 263 -5.05 7.52 20.24
N VAL A 264 -3.89 7.58 20.89
CA VAL A 264 -2.60 7.23 20.29
C VAL A 264 -2.31 5.76 20.58
N VAL A 265 -2.13 4.98 19.52
CA VAL A 265 -1.79 3.57 19.57
C VAL A 265 -0.29 3.42 19.39
N SER A 266 0.39 2.89 20.42
CA SER A 266 1.83 2.64 20.39
C SER A 266 2.22 1.25 19.89
N HIS A 267 1.24 0.38 19.61
CA HIS A 267 1.46 -1.02 19.25
C HIS A 267 0.71 -1.40 17.99
N GLY A 268 1.44 -1.92 17.00
CA GLY A 268 0.86 -2.43 15.75
C GLY A 268 0.25 -1.33 14.88
N VAL A 269 1.09 -0.51 14.26
CA VAL A 269 0.68 0.56 13.34
C VAL A 269 1.03 0.22 11.90
N GLY A 270 0.02 0.03 11.06
CA GLY A 270 0.19 -0.06 9.61
C GLY A 270 0.25 1.31 8.96
N VAL A 271 0.78 1.44 7.75
CA VAL A 271 0.80 2.70 6.99
C VAL A 271 0.02 2.53 5.67
N PRO A 272 -0.46 3.60 5.01
CA PRO A 272 -1.11 3.49 3.71
C PRO A 272 -0.08 3.19 2.59
N ALA A 273 -0.56 2.96 1.37
CA ALA A 273 0.30 2.90 0.17
C ALA A 273 0.69 4.29 -0.38
N VAL A 274 -0.03 5.34 0.03
CA VAL A 274 0.20 6.73 -0.40
C VAL A 274 -0.04 7.67 0.77
N TYR A 275 0.89 8.59 1.01
CA TYR A 275 0.77 9.64 2.04
C TYR A 275 1.48 10.94 1.59
N PRO A 276 0.95 12.14 1.92
CA PRO A 276 -0.38 12.40 2.48
C PRO A 276 -1.48 11.97 1.53
N VAL A 277 -2.61 11.55 2.09
CA VAL A 277 -3.81 11.23 1.31
C VAL A 277 -4.42 12.55 0.86
N ASP A 278 -4.69 12.67 -0.43
CA ASP A 278 -5.20 13.90 -1.02
C ASP A 278 -6.60 14.22 -0.48
N GLU A 279 -6.71 15.27 0.34
CA GLU A 279 -7.97 15.77 0.89
C GLU A 279 -8.95 16.16 -0.23
N LEU A 280 -8.46 16.61 -1.38
CA LEU A 280 -9.29 16.90 -2.55
C LEU A 280 -9.96 15.62 -3.06
N LEU A 281 -9.18 14.55 -3.25
CA LEU A 281 -9.69 13.26 -3.70
C LEU A 281 -10.67 12.67 -2.69
N GLN A 282 -10.40 12.81 -1.39
CA GLN A 282 -11.31 12.37 -0.34
C GLN A 282 -12.65 13.10 -0.39
N ASN A 283 -12.61 14.42 -0.53
CA ASN A 283 -13.81 15.25 -0.66
C ASN A 283 -14.61 14.90 -1.91
N LEU A 284 -13.94 14.69 -3.05
CA LEU A 284 -14.58 14.25 -4.29
C LEU A 284 -15.26 12.89 -4.16
N VAL A 285 -14.57 11.90 -3.59
CA VAL A 285 -15.13 10.55 -3.37
C VAL A 285 -16.29 10.60 -2.38
N MET A 286 -16.19 11.40 -1.31
CA MET A 286 -17.30 11.59 -0.38
C MET A 286 -18.55 12.12 -1.09
N VAL A 287 -18.40 13.18 -1.89
CA VAL A 287 -19.51 13.78 -2.63
C VAL A 287 -20.11 12.77 -3.60
N ASP A 288 -19.28 12.10 -4.41
CA ASP A 288 -19.72 11.10 -5.40
C ASP A 288 -20.49 9.93 -4.73
N VAL A 289 -20.01 9.42 -3.60
CA VAL A 289 -20.69 8.34 -2.87
C VAL A 289 -22.03 8.80 -2.28
N LEU A 290 -22.07 10.00 -1.68
CA LEU A 290 -23.30 10.53 -1.07
C LEU A 290 -24.38 10.82 -2.12
N GLU A 291 -24.00 11.43 -3.25
CA GLU A 291 -24.89 11.71 -4.36
C GLU A 291 -25.31 10.42 -5.09
N GLY A 292 -24.37 9.51 -5.35
CA GLY A 292 -24.63 8.23 -6.01
C GLY A 292 -25.56 7.30 -5.22
N LEU A 293 -25.59 7.43 -3.89
CA LEU A 293 -26.53 6.74 -3.01
C LEU A 293 -27.87 7.49 -2.83
N GLY A 294 -28.01 8.70 -3.39
CA GLY A 294 -29.20 9.55 -3.23
C GLY A 294 -29.41 10.05 -1.80
N LEU A 295 -28.31 10.32 -1.08
CA LEU A 295 -28.32 10.78 0.31
C LEU A 295 -28.07 12.28 0.47
N ASP A 296 -27.89 13.00 -0.63
CA ASP A 296 -27.51 14.42 -0.72
C ASP A 296 -28.37 15.35 0.15
N GLU A 297 -29.68 15.09 0.23
CA GLU A 297 -30.62 15.88 1.05
C GLU A 297 -30.30 15.83 2.57
N HIS A 298 -29.58 14.81 3.03
CA HIS A 298 -29.17 14.67 4.43
C HIS A 298 -27.80 15.30 4.73
N PHE A 299 -27.01 15.60 3.70
CA PHE A 299 -25.61 16.03 3.81
C PHE A 299 -25.32 17.33 3.05
N THR A 300 -26.33 18.16 2.80
CA THR A 300 -26.22 19.37 1.98
C THR A 300 -25.11 20.33 2.44
N LYS A 301 -24.95 20.49 3.76
CA LYS A 301 -23.89 21.36 4.31
C LYS A 301 -22.50 20.76 4.07
N GLU A 302 -22.35 19.47 4.36
CA GLU A 302 -21.07 18.77 4.21
C GLU A 302 -20.62 18.71 2.74
N ILE A 303 -21.55 18.49 1.82
CA ILE A 303 -21.29 18.56 0.37
C ILE A 303 -20.88 19.98 -0.03
N ALA A 304 -21.57 21.02 0.44
CA ALA A 304 -21.22 22.40 0.12
C ALA A 304 -19.82 22.80 0.64
N ASP A 305 -19.47 22.39 1.87
CA ASP A 305 -18.16 22.62 2.46
C ASP A 305 -17.05 21.92 1.65
N ALA A 306 -17.28 20.66 1.23
CA ALA A 306 -16.36 19.89 0.40
C ALA A 306 -16.17 20.50 -1.00
N VAL A 307 -17.27 20.88 -1.67
CA VAL A 307 -17.24 21.55 -2.98
C VAL A 307 -16.53 22.89 -2.90
N HIS A 308 -16.74 23.67 -1.84
CA HIS A 308 -16.02 24.92 -1.62
C HIS A 308 -14.51 24.69 -1.41
N TYR A 309 -14.12 23.64 -0.70
CA TYR A 309 -12.71 23.24 -0.58
C TYR A 309 -12.11 22.87 -1.93
N ILE A 310 -12.86 22.12 -2.76
CA ILE A 310 -12.44 21.69 -4.10
C ILE A 310 -12.19 22.88 -5.05
N HIS A 311 -12.94 23.97 -4.90
CA HIS A 311 -12.84 25.15 -5.75
C HIS A 311 -11.80 26.20 -5.31
N ARG A 312 -11.11 25.99 -4.19
CA ARG A 312 -10.03 26.87 -3.74
C ARG A 312 -8.71 26.57 -4.44
#